data_AF-A0A4U7B0X8-F1
#
_entry.id   AF-A0A4U7B0X8-F1
#
_cell.length_a   1.000
_cell.length_b   1.000
_cell.length_c   1.000
_cell.angle_alpha   90.00
_cell.angle_beta   90.00
_cell.angle_gamma   90.00
#
_symmetry.space_group_name_H-M   'P 1'
#
loop_
_entity.id
_entity.type
_entity.pdbx_description
1 polymer ?
#
loop_
_entity_poly.entity_id
_entity_poly.type
_entity_poly.pdbx_seq_one_letter_code
_entity_poly.pdbx_strand_id
1 'polypeptide(L)'
;MALILADFVTGEYLGFYCEPNLRNLYWGLIGLFTASTALFVLHAKYQSHEYRNMRVAAFTALGMSAFVPIIHGMLLYDMADFAARSGLYWYLAEGVIVAVAVLLFVTKLPESWRPGSFDIYGSSHQWFHILTVGTVLLHLRGLWAGE
;
A
#
# COMPACT_ATOMS: atom_id res chain seq x y z
N MET A 1 -7.79 -1.57 -3.26
CA MET A 1 -7.85 -3.05 -3.13
C MET A 1 -7.20 -3.69 -4.33
N ALA A 2 -7.72 -3.53 -5.55
CA ALA A 2 -7.04 -4.04 -6.75
C ALA A 2 -5.61 -3.52 -6.91
N LEU A 3 -5.38 -2.22 -6.65
CA LEU A 3 -4.03 -1.64 -6.68
C LEU A 3 -3.08 -2.32 -5.68
N ILE A 4 -3.47 -2.37 -4.40
CA ILE A 4 -2.69 -3.07 -3.35
C ILE A 4 -2.38 -4.51 -3.74
N LEU A 5 -3.36 -5.26 -4.27
CA LEU A 5 -3.13 -6.63 -4.70
C LEU A 5 -2.10 -6.72 -5.83
N ALA A 6 -2.17 -5.83 -6.82
CA ALA A 6 -1.22 -5.78 -7.91
C ALA A 6 0.20 -5.43 -7.43
N ASP A 7 0.31 -4.45 -6.54
CA ASP A 7 1.60 -4.02 -5.97
C ASP A 7 2.26 -5.16 -5.17
N PHE A 8 1.49 -5.89 -4.37
CA PHE A 8 2.00 -7.06 -3.64
C PHE A 8 2.40 -8.18 -4.59
N VAL A 9 1.54 -8.55 -5.56
CA VAL A 9 1.81 -9.67 -6.47
C VAL A 9 3.11 -9.44 -7.24
N THR A 10 3.31 -8.23 -7.76
CA THR A 10 4.51 -7.87 -8.54
C THR A 10 5.74 -7.67 -7.64
N GLY A 11 5.61 -7.00 -6.49
CA GLY A 11 6.71 -6.84 -5.54
C GLY A 11 7.21 -8.17 -4.95
N GLU A 12 6.29 -9.05 -4.56
CA GLU A 12 6.62 -10.40 -4.04
C GLU A 12 7.20 -11.31 -5.13
N TYR A 13 6.81 -11.11 -6.39
CA TYR A 13 7.42 -11.82 -7.51
C TYR A 13 8.91 -11.54 -7.63
N LEU A 14 9.31 -10.27 -7.57
CA LEU A 14 10.72 -9.89 -7.63
C LEU A 14 11.45 -10.23 -6.33
N GLY A 15 10.84 -9.95 -5.17
CA GLY A 15 11.45 -10.19 -3.86
C GLY A 15 11.72 -11.67 -3.57
N PHE A 16 10.85 -12.57 -4.04
CA PHE A 16 10.96 -14.02 -3.84
C PHE A 16 11.06 -14.78 -5.16
N TYR A 17 11.69 -14.18 -6.18
CA TYR A 17 11.83 -14.79 -7.49
C TYR A 17 12.48 -16.18 -7.43
N CYS A 18 13.52 -16.33 -6.60
CA CYS A 18 14.24 -17.58 -6.38
C CYS A 18 13.50 -18.57 -5.47
N GLU A 19 12.43 -18.15 -4.79
CA GLU A 19 11.75 -18.92 -3.74
C GLU A 19 10.26 -19.10 -4.09
N PRO A 20 9.94 -19.94 -5.09
CA PRO A 20 8.58 -20.04 -5.62
C PRO A 20 7.54 -20.48 -4.57
N ASN A 21 7.95 -21.26 -3.57
CA ASN A 21 7.07 -21.67 -2.47
C ASN A 21 6.70 -20.49 -1.56
N LEU A 22 7.67 -19.65 -1.20
CA LEU A 22 7.43 -18.45 -0.40
C LEU A 22 6.59 -17.43 -1.17
N ARG A 23 6.92 -17.20 -2.44
CA ARG A 23 6.12 -16.34 -3.32
C ARG A 23 4.66 -16.78 -3.39
N ASN A 24 4.41 -18.06 -3.66
CA ASN A 24 3.05 -18.57 -3.79
C ASN A 24 2.28 -18.53 -2.46
N LEU A 25 2.97 -18.75 -1.33
CA LEU A 25 2.38 -18.58 0.00
C LEU A 25 1.91 -17.13 0.20
N TYR A 26 2.78 -16.15 -0.06
CA TYR A 26 2.44 -14.74 0.11
C TYR A 26 1.36 -14.28 -0.86
N TRP A 27 1.39 -14.69 -2.13
CA TRP A 27 0.31 -14.48 -3.09
C TRP A 27 -1.03 -15.02 -2.60
N GLY A 28 -1.04 -16.22 -2.01
CA GLY A 28 -2.23 -16.80 -1.40
C GLY A 28 -2.75 -15.98 -0.22
N LEU A 29 -1.85 -15.54 0.66
CA LEU A 29 -2.19 -14.72 1.82
C LEU A 29 -2.76 -13.35 1.42
N ILE A 30 -2.10 -12.63 0.51
CA ILE A 30 -2.60 -11.32 0.07
C ILE A 30 -3.90 -11.44 -0.72
N GLY A 31 -4.06 -12.50 -1.52
CA GLY A 31 -5.32 -12.81 -2.18
C GLY A 31 -6.45 -13.00 -1.17
N LEU A 32 -6.23 -13.81 -0.13
CA LEU A 32 -7.18 -14.04 0.94
C LEU A 32 -7.51 -12.77 1.73
N PHE A 33 -6.50 -11.99 2.13
CA PHE A 33 -6.68 -10.75 2.88
C PHE A 33 -7.41 -9.69 2.06
N THR A 34 -7.09 -9.57 0.77
CA THR A 34 -7.76 -8.65 -0.14
C THR A 34 -9.22 -9.04 -0.34
N ALA A 35 -9.49 -10.32 -0.60
CA ALA A 35 -10.86 -10.82 -0.74
C ALA A 35 -11.69 -10.60 0.54
N SER A 36 -11.13 -10.93 1.70
CA SER A 36 -11.79 -10.72 3.00
C SER A 36 -12.09 -9.25 3.26
N THR A 37 -11.11 -8.36 2.97
CA THR A 37 -11.28 -6.91 3.12
C THR A 37 -12.34 -6.39 2.15
N ALA A 38 -12.35 -6.85 0.90
CA ALA A 38 -13.34 -6.47 -0.09
C ALA A 38 -14.75 -6.88 0.34
N LEU A 39 -14.93 -8.14 0.77
CA LEU A 39 -16.21 -8.61 1.30
C LEU A 39 -16.68 -7.76 2.47
N PHE A 40 -15.80 -7.47 3.43
CA PHE A 40 -16.14 -6.64 4.58
C PHE A 40 -16.51 -5.20 4.20
N VAL A 41 -15.69 -4.54 3.37
CA VAL A 41 -15.86 -3.12 3.01
C VAL A 41 -17.03 -2.91 2.05
N LEU A 42 -17.39 -3.90 1.23
CA LEU A 42 -18.47 -3.79 0.24
C LEU A 42 -19.82 -4.25 0.78
N HIS A 43 -19.85 -5.14 1.77
CA HIS A 43 -21.10 -5.71 2.27
C HIS A 43 -22.01 -4.64 2.90
N ALA A 44 -23.27 -4.58 2.47
CA ALA A 44 -24.23 -3.50 2.79
C ALA A 44 -24.38 -3.24 4.31
N LYS A 45 -24.38 -4.31 5.13
CA LYS A 45 -24.44 -4.22 6.60
C LYS A 45 -23.37 -3.33 7.21
N TYR A 46 -22.17 -3.26 6.60
CA TYR A 46 -21.02 -2.56 7.15
C TYR A 46 -20.80 -1.17 6.53
N GLN A 47 -21.78 -0.63 5.78
CA GLN A 47 -21.67 0.70 5.16
C GLN A 47 -22.01 1.85 6.10
N SER A 48 -22.62 1.57 7.26
CA SER A 48 -23.00 2.61 8.22
C SER A 48 -21.78 3.38 8.76
N HIS A 49 -22.04 4.57 9.35
CA HIS A 49 -20.98 5.39 9.95
C HIS A 49 -20.31 4.70 11.15
N GLU A 50 -21.02 3.82 11.85
CA GLU A 50 -20.51 3.02 12.98
C GLU A 50 -19.31 2.15 12.56
N TYR A 51 -19.37 1.53 11.38
CA TYR A 51 -18.31 0.66 10.88
C TYR A 51 -17.19 1.41 10.14
N ARG A 52 -17.25 2.74 10.05
CA ARG A 52 -16.27 3.54 9.29
C ARG A 52 -14.83 3.27 9.76
N ASN A 53 -14.60 3.30 11.07
CA ASN A 53 -13.27 3.07 11.64
C ASN A 53 -12.78 1.64 11.39
N MET A 54 -13.69 0.66 11.43
CA MET A 54 -13.34 -0.73 11.11
C MET A 54 -12.97 -0.90 9.63
N ARG A 55 -13.69 -0.24 8.71
CA ARG A 55 -13.34 -0.28 7.27
C ARG A 55 -11.98 0.34 7.00
N VAL A 56 -11.69 1.48 7.63
CA VAL A 56 -10.36 2.12 7.56
C VAL A 56 -9.30 1.19 8.15
N ALA A 57 -9.52 0.63 9.33
CA ALA A 57 -8.58 -0.29 9.97
C ALA A 57 -8.30 -1.54 9.11
N ALA A 58 -9.32 -2.14 8.50
CA ALA A 58 -9.15 -3.29 7.61
C ALA A 58 -8.29 -2.94 6.38
N PHE A 59 -8.54 -1.78 5.76
CA PHE A 59 -7.76 -1.32 4.62
C PHE A 59 -6.31 -0.99 5.01
N THR A 60 -6.11 -0.34 6.16
CA THR A 60 -4.78 -0.05 6.71
C THR A 60 -4.03 -1.34 7.03
N ALA A 61 -4.68 -2.32 7.68
CA ALA A 61 -4.06 -3.61 7.99
C ALA A 61 -3.64 -4.37 6.73
N LEU A 62 -4.46 -4.33 5.68
CA LEU A 62 -4.11 -4.90 4.38
C LEU A 62 -2.82 -4.28 3.83
N GLY A 63 -2.69 -2.95 3.82
CA GLY A 63 -1.47 -2.27 3.38
C GLY A 63 -0.26 -2.57 4.28
N MET A 64 -0.45 -2.52 5.60
CA MET A 64 0.61 -2.81 6.58
C MET A 64 1.12 -4.26 6.52
N SER A 65 0.36 -5.19 5.94
CA SER A 65 0.82 -6.56 5.76
C SER A 65 2.06 -6.66 4.87
N ALA A 66 2.37 -5.63 4.05
CA ALA A 66 3.57 -5.54 3.20
C ALA A 66 4.88 -5.63 3.98
N PHE A 67 4.88 -5.19 5.25
CA PHE A 67 6.06 -5.28 6.10
C PHE A 67 6.52 -6.73 6.31
N VAL A 68 5.60 -7.69 6.33
CA VAL A 68 5.94 -9.10 6.57
C VAL A 68 6.83 -9.68 5.46
N PRO A 69 6.43 -9.68 4.16
CA PRO A 69 7.29 -10.16 3.08
C PRO A 69 8.56 -9.32 2.91
N ILE A 70 8.51 -8.00 3.11
CA ILE A 70 9.70 -7.14 3.02
C ILE A 70 10.73 -7.52 4.09
N ILE A 71 10.32 -7.61 5.35
CA ILE A 71 11.19 -7.99 6.46
C ILE A 71 11.72 -9.41 6.26
N HIS A 72 10.88 -10.36 5.82
CA HIS A 72 11.32 -11.72 5.57
C HIS A 72 12.37 -11.78 4.45
N GLY A 73 12.18 -11.04 3.34
CA GLY A 73 13.18 -10.95 2.27
C GLY A 73 14.50 -10.34 2.75
N MET A 74 14.45 -9.29 3.57
CA MET A 74 15.61 -8.66 4.20
C MET A 74 16.37 -9.58 5.18
N LEU A 75 15.70 -10.58 5.76
CA LEU A 75 16.32 -11.57 6.63
C LEU A 75 16.87 -12.78 5.86
N LEU A 76 16.29 -13.08 4.70
CA LEU A 76 16.66 -14.25 3.89
C LEU A 76 17.88 -13.98 3.01
N TYR A 77 18.06 -12.74 2.54
CA TYR A 77 19.11 -12.34 1.61
C TYR A 77 20.00 -11.26 2.21
N ASP A 78 21.22 -11.12 1.67
CA ASP A 78 22.03 -9.93 1.95
C ASP A 78 21.28 -8.66 1.50
N MET A 79 21.35 -7.59 2.30
CA MET A 79 20.60 -6.36 2.07
C MET A 79 20.92 -5.70 0.73
N ALA A 80 22.20 -5.68 0.33
CA ALA A 80 22.61 -5.05 -0.92
C ALA A 80 22.07 -5.85 -2.11
N ASP A 81 22.18 -7.17 -2.04
CA ASP A 81 21.65 -8.08 -3.06
C ASP A 81 20.12 -8.00 -3.15
N PHE A 82 19.43 -8.02 -2.01
CA PHE A 82 17.98 -7.93 -1.96
C PHE A 82 17.48 -6.59 -2.50
N ALA A 83 18.14 -5.49 -2.11
CA ALA A 83 17.75 -4.17 -2.57
C ALA A 83 17.95 -3.98 -4.07
N ALA A 84 19.04 -4.51 -4.63
CA ALA A 84 19.32 -4.43 -6.05
C ALA A 84 18.29 -5.21 -6.89
N ARG A 85 17.89 -6.41 -6.45
CA ARG A 85 17.01 -7.30 -7.23
C ARG A 85 15.52 -6.99 -7.06
N SER A 86 15.11 -6.55 -5.87
CA SER A 86 13.69 -6.31 -5.58
C SER A 86 13.24 -4.88 -5.87
N GLY A 87 14.18 -3.93 -5.95
CA GLY A 87 13.85 -2.51 -5.95
C GLY A 87 13.50 -1.96 -4.55
N LEU A 88 13.93 -2.62 -3.46
CA LEU A 88 13.57 -2.32 -2.07
C LEU A 88 13.54 -0.82 -1.72
N TYR A 89 14.55 -0.04 -2.13
CA TYR A 89 14.61 1.39 -1.80
C TYR A 89 13.46 2.18 -2.41
N TRP A 90 12.96 1.78 -3.57
CA TRP A 90 11.77 2.37 -4.19
C TRP A 90 10.51 2.01 -3.41
N TYR A 91 10.38 0.79 -2.91
CA TYR A 91 9.25 0.40 -2.04
C TYR A 91 9.29 1.09 -0.67
N LEU A 92 10.48 1.33 -0.11
CA LEU A 92 10.59 2.15 1.11
C LEU A 92 10.17 3.60 0.86
N ALA A 93 10.58 4.19 -0.28
CA ALA A 93 10.12 5.52 -0.68
C ALA A 93 8.60 5.55 -0.91
N GLU A 94 8.05 4.52 -1.55
CA GLU A 94 6.61 4.32 -1.72
C GLU A 94 5.90 4.32 -0.36
N GLY A 95 6.38 3.54 0.61
CA GLY A 95 5.84 3.47 1.96
C GLY A 95 5.84 4.82 2.68
N VAL A 96 6.89 5.63 2.51
CA VAL A 96 6.94 7.01 3.06
C VAL A 96 5.86 7.89 2.43
N ILE A 97 5.71 7.86 1.09
CA ILE A 97 4.69 8.68 0.41
C ILE A 97 3.27 8.23 0.80
N VAL A 98 3.01 6.91 0.89
CA VAL A 98 1.73 6.38 1.38
C VAL A 98 1.45 6.88 2.79
N ALA A 99 2.43 6.84 3.70
CA ALA A 99 2.26 7.34 5.07
C ALA A 99 1.90 8.84 5.10
N VAL A 100 2.56 9.66 4.28
CA VAL A 100 2.23 11.09 4.13
C VAL A 100 0.82 11.28 3.56
N ALA A 101 0.45 10.54 2.53
CA ALA A 101 -0.89 10.62 1.92
C ALA A 101 -1.99 10.29 2.93
N VAL A 102 -1.82 9.20 3.69
CA VAL A 102 -2.74 8.79 4.76
C VAL A 102 -2.81 9.86 5.85
N LEU A 103 -1.67 10.41 6.28
CA LEU A 103 -1.62 11.49 7.28
C LEU A 103 -2.41 12.72 6.82
N LEU A 104 -2.20 13.19 5.58
CA LEU A 104 -2.96 14.32 5.03
C LEU A 104 -4.45 14.03 4.99
N PHE A 105 -4.83 12.84 4.50
CA PHE A 105 -6.23 12.41 4.39
C PHE A 105 -6.94 12.34 5.76
N VAL A 106 -6.27 11.80 6.78
CA VAL A 106 -6.83 11.66 8.13
C VAL A 106 -6.90 13.00 8.86
N THR A 107 -5.85 13.82 8.77
CA THR A 107 -5.77 15.13 9.44
C THR A 107 -6.58 16.21 8.71
N LYS A 108 -7.01 15.93 7.48
CA LYS A 108 -7.72 16.87 6.59
C LYS A 108 -6.92 18.15 6.37
N LEU A 109 -5.60 18.04 6.27
CA LEU A 109 -4.75 19.17 5.97
C LEU A 109 -4.65 19.38 4.46
N PRO A 110 -4.76 20.63 3.98
CA PRO A 110 -4.81 21.90 4.74
C PRO A 110 -6.23 22.42 5.08
N GLU A 111 -7.31 21.77 4.66
CA GLU A 111 -8.67 22.30 4.80
C GLU A 111 -9.16 22.44 6.25
N SER A 112 -8.60 21.67 7.18
CA SER A 112 -8.87 21.81 8.61
C SER A 112 -8.25 23.09 9.19
N TRP A 113 -7.21 23.65 8.57
CA TRP A 113 -6.61 24.93 8.98
C TRP A 113 -7.36 26.15 8.46
N ARG A 114 -7.95 26.06 7.26
CA ARG A 114 -8.73 27.15 6.65
C ARG A 114 -10.01 26.61 5.99
N PRO A 115 -11.07 26.37 6.78
CA PRO A 115 -12.35 25.91 6.25
C PRO A 115 -12.87 26.82 5.13
N GLY A 116 -13.39 26.24 4.05
CA GLY A 116 -13.89 26.96 2.88
C GLY A 116 -12.83 27.41 1.86
N SER A 117 -11.54 27.37 2.20
CA SER A 117 -10.46 27.82 1.28
C SER A 117 -10.05 26.76 0.25
N PHE A 118 -10.39 25.48 0.50
CA PHE A 118 -9.92 24.33 -0.29
C PHE A 118 -11.09 23.49 -0.83
N ASP A 119 -12.26 24.09 -1.00
CA ASP A 119 -13.48 23.38 -1.41
C ASP A 119 -13.42 22.87 -2.85
N ILE A 120 -12.66 23.56 -3.72
CA ILE A 120 -12.48 23.19 -5.14
C ILE A 120 -11.08 22.61 -5.39
N TYR A 121 -10.03 23.26 -4.89
CA TYR A 121 -8.63 22.89 -5.15
C TYR A 121 -7.80 22.84 -3.86
N GLY A 122 -6.83 21.92 -3.82
CA GLY A 122 -5.86 21.76 -2.75
C GLY A 122 -6.38 21.04 -1.49
N SER A 123 -7.54 20.36 -1.56
CA SER A 123 -8.03 19.58 -0.42
C SER A 123 -7.15 18.37 -0.11
N SER A 124 -7.15 17.90 1.13
CA SER A 124 -6.43 16.68 1.53
C SER A 124 -6.81 15.46 0.66
N HIS A 125 -8.05 15.39 0.19
CA HIS A 125 -8.52 14.33 -0.69
C HIS A 125 -7.84 14.39 -2.06
N GLN A 126 -7.64 15.59 -2.62
CA GLN A 126 -6.91 15.76 -3.87
C GLN A 126 -5.43 15.42 -3.69
N TRP A 127 -4.80 15.88 -2.60
CA TRP A 127 -3.43 15.51 -2.28
C TRP A 127 -3.26 13.99 -2.09
N PHE A 128 -4.22 13.33 -1.43
CA PHE A 128 -4.23 11.88 -1.30
C PHE A 128 -4.18 11.19 -2.66
N HIS A 129 -5.02 11.61 -3.62
CA HIS A 129 -5.00 11.05 -4.98
C HIS A 129 -3.70 11.34 -5.73
N ILE A 130 -3.20 12.58 -5.67
CA ILE A 130 -1.94 12.97 -6.33
C ILE A 130 -0.77 12.11 -5.80
N LEU A 131 -0.66 11.98 -4.48
CA LEU A 131 0.38 11.18 -3.85
C LEU A 131 0.20 9.70 -4.16
N THR A 132 -1.03 9.19 -4.22
CA THR A 132 -1.31 7.80 -4.64
C THR A 132 -0.88 7.54 -6.08
N VAL A 133 -1.03 8.50 -6.99
CA VAL A 133 -0.45 8.37 -8.35
C VAL A 133 1.08 8.31 -8.28
N GLY A 134 1.69 9.15 -7.44
CA GLY A 134 3.13 9.13 -7.19
C GLY A 134 3.64 7.80 -6.65
N THR A 135 2.91 7.14 -5.74
CA THR A 135 3.28 5.82 -5.20
C THR A 135 3.27 4.76 -6.29
N VAL A 136 2.27 4.76 -7.18
CA VAL A 136 2.23 3.86 -8.33
C VAL A 136 3.44 4.07 -9.24
N LEU A 137 3.85 5.32 -9.49
CA LEU A 137 5.03 5.60 -10.32
C LEU A 137 6.32 5.12 -9.65
N LEU A 138 6.46 5.28 -8.33
CA LEU A 138 7.59 4.72 -7.58
C LEU A 138 7.59 3.20 -7.60
N HIS A 139 6.43 2.58 -7.44
CA HIS A 139 6.27 1.14 -7.50
C HIS A 139 6.74 0.59 -8.86
N LEU A 140 6.23 1.15 -9.96
CA LEU A 140 6.65 0.82 -11.33
C LEU A 140 8.15 1.04 -11.54
N ARG A 141 8.71 2.12 -10.96
CA ARG A 141 10.15 2.37 -11.03
C ARG A 141 10.96 1.32 -10.27
N GLY A 142 10.45 0.87 -9.12
CA GLY A 142 11.02 -0.22 -8.33
C GLY A 142 11.05 -1.53 -9.11
N LEU A 143 9.94 -1.88 -9.75
CA LEU A 143 9.85 -3.05 -10.63
C LEU A 143 10.88 -3.00 -11.76
N TRP A 144 10.98 -1.86 -12.46
CA TRP A 144 11.94 -1.70 -13.56
C TRP A 144 13.40 -1.69 -13.09
N ALA A 145 13.67 -1.18 -11.88
CA ALA A 145 15.03 -1.11 -11.36
C ALA A 145 15.56 -2.46 -10.84
N GLY A 146 14.67 -3.43 -10.60
CA GLY A 146 15.03 -4.78 -10.15
C GLY A 146 15.31 -5.79 -11.27
N GLU A 147 15.14 -5.39 -12.54
CA GLU A 147 15.56 -6.17 -13.73
C GLU A 147 17.04 -5.93 -14.12
#